data_AF-A0A965G3U4-F1
#
_entry.id   AF-A0A965G3U4-F1
#
_cell.length_a   1.000
_cell.length_b   1.000
_cell.length_c   1.000
_cell.angle_alpha   90.00
_cell.angle_beta   90.00
_cell.angle_gamma   90.00
#
_symmetry.space_group_name_H-M   'P 1'
#
loop_
_entity.id
_entity.type
_entity.pdbx_description
1 polymer ?
#
loop_
_entity_poly.entity_id
_entity_poly.type
_entity_poly.pdbx_seq_one_letter_code
_entity_poly.pdbx_strand_id
1 'polypeptide(L)'
;MIRAGKRFLAEKSPPLIAALIRLLGGSLRYRLEDPQGLLNRQLDSARIWAFWHNRILMMPYLYEKFCPGRKMLMLVSRSRDGEFITRIMNRF
;
A
#
# COMPACT_ATOMS: atom_id res chain seq x y z
N MET A 1 27.53 14.33 15.87
CA MET A 1 26.25 14.01 16.54
C MET A 1 24.95 14.31 15.75
N ILE A 2 24.97 14.99 14.59
CA ILE A 2 23.73 15.45 13.89
C ILE A 2 22.98 14.33 13.11
N ARG A 3 23.58 13.14 12.92
CA ARG A 3 22.98 12.05 12.10
C ARG A 3 21.92 11.20 12.81
N ALA A 4 21.88 11.17 14.14
CA ALA A 4 21.01 10.27 14.90
C ALA A 4 19.52 10.71 14.87
N GLY A 5 19.23 12.01 15.00
CA GLY A 5 17.86 12.54 15.02
C GLY A 5 17.11 12.37 13.69
N LYS A 6 17.80 12.53 12.54
CA LYS A 6 17.19 12.34 11.21
C LYS A 6 16.85 10.88 10.93
N ARG A 7 17.59 9.93 11.50
CA ARG A 7 17.37 8.49 11.35
C ARG A 7 16.17 8.01 12.18
N PHE A 8 16.00 8.57 13.38
CA PHE A 8 14.85 8.28 14.24
C PHE A 8 13.52 8.79 13.65
N LEU A 9 13.52 9.97 13.03
CA LEU A 9 12.37 10.49 12.28
C LEU A 9 12.04 9.64 11.04
N ALA A 10 13.05 9.11 10.36
CA ALA A 10 12.87 8.21 9.21
C ALA A 10 12.39 6.80 9.59
N GLU A 11 12.65 6.34 10.82
CA GLU A 11 12.17 5.06 11.33
C GLU A 11 10.75 5.13 11.91
N LYS A 12 10.36 6.29 12.46
CA LYS A 12 9.00 6.53 12.98
C LYS A 12 8.01 7.07 11.94
N SER A 13 8.48 7.56 10.79
CA SER A 13 7.59 8.05 9.74
C SER A 13 6.73 6.98 9.04
N PRO A 14 7.19 5.72 8.81
CA PRO A 14 6.37 4.73 8.12
C PRO A 14 5.02 4.42 8.79
N PRO A 15 4.91 4.21 10.12
CA PRO A 15 3.60 3.99 10.75
C PRO A 15 2.71 5.24 10.72
N LEU A 16 3.29 6.45 10.83
CA LEU A 16 2.54 7.70 10.70
C LEU A 16 1.96 7.87 9.29
N ILE A 17 2.74 7.53 8.26
CA ILE A 17 2.29 7.59 6.87
C ILE A 17 1.23 6.52 6.61
N ALA A 18 1.40 5.30 7.14
CA ALA A 18 0.38 4.26 7.02
C ALA A 18 -0.94 4.70 7.67
N ALA A 19 -0.89 5.31 8.86
CA ALA A 19 -2.06 5.89 9.52
C ALA A 19 -2.69 7.01 8.67
N LEU A 20 -1.89 7.91 8.11
CA LEU A 20 -2.38 8.95 7.19
C LEU A 20 -3.06 8.35 5.95
N ILE A 21 -2.47 7.32 5.34
CA ILE A 21 -3.05 6.61 4.20
C ILE A 21 -4.38 5.96 4.60
N ARG A 22 -4.49 5.36 5.79
CA ARG A 22 -5.77 4.80 6.28
C ARG A 22 -6.83 5.90 6.52
N LEU A 23 -6.45 7.05 7.07
CA LEU A 23 -7.35 8.19 7.27
C LEU A 23 -7.85 8.77 5.94
N LEU A 24 -6.94 8.96 4.97
CA LEU A 24 -7.30 9.36 3.61
C LEU A 24 -8.17 8.28 2.93
N GLY A 25 -7.81 7.01 3.14
CA GLY A 25 -8.57 5.83 2.76
C GLY A 25 -10.00 5.82 3.30
N GLY A 26 -10.20 6.33 4.50
CA GLY A 26 -11.52 6.43 5.13
C GLY A 26 -12.31 7.65 4.64
N SER A 27 -11.65 8.76 4.31
CA SER A 27 -12.31 10.01 3.93
C SER A 27 -12.70 10.08 2.45
N LEU A 28 -12.00 9.34 1.59
CA LEU A 28 -12.27 9.32 0.15
C LEU A 28 -13.38 8.32 -0.21
N ARG A 29 -14.16 8.68 -1.22
CA ARG A 29 -15.16 7.80 -1.85
C ARG A 29 -14.53 7.13 -3.06
N TYR A 30 -14.57 5.80 -3.10
CA TYR A 30 -14.02 5.01 -4.19
C TYR A 30 -15.15 4.35 -4.97
N ARG A 31 -15.06 4.42 -6.30
CA ARG A 31 -15.82 3.56 -7.20
C ARG A 31 -14.84 2.58 -7.81
N LEU A 32 -15.08 1.30 -7.57
CA LEU A 32 -14.30 0.24 -8.16
C LEU A 32 -15.19 -0.55 -9.11
N GLU A 33 -14.77 -0.62 -10.36
CA GLU A 33 -15.49 -1.34 -11.40
C GLU A 33 -14.83 -2.71 -11.57
N ASP A 34 -15.57 -3.76 -11.23
CA ASP A 34 -15.13 -5.15 -11.33
C ASP A 34 -16.12 -5.95 -12.18
N PRO A 35 -16.19 -5.68 -13.50
CA PRO A 35 -17.16 -6.34 -14.38
C PRO A 35 -16.98 -7.86 -14.45
N GLN A 36 -15.80 -8.35 -14.09
CA GLN A 36 -15.46 -9.79 -14.11
C GLN A 36 -15.59 -10.47 -12.74
N GLY A 37 -15.98 -9.73 -11.70
CA GLY A 37 -16.17 -10.25 -10.35
C GLY A 37 -14.88 -10.81 -9.73
N LEU A 38 -13.72 -10.28 -10.10
CA LEU A 38 -12.42 -10.71 -9.58
C LEU A 38 -12.34 -10.57 -8.05
N LEU A 39 -12.90 -9.52 -7.46
CA LEU A 39 -12.84 -9.30 -6.01
C LEU A 39 -13.76 -10.23 -5.23
N ASN A 40 -14.94 -10.52 -5.77
CA ASN A 40 -15.94 -11.35 -5.09
C ASN A 40 -15.68 -12.86 -5.27
N ARG A 41 -14.86 -13.24 -6.24
CA ARG A 41 -14.47 -14.64 -6.42
C ARG A 41 -13.25 -14.95 -5.55
N GLN A 42 -13.42 -15.86 -4.60
CA GLN A 42 -12.31 -16.60 -4.00
C GLN A 42 -11.73 -17.56 -5.04
N LEU A 43 -10.98 -17.00 -5.98
CA LEU A 43 -10.10 -17.78 -6.85
C LEU A 43 -8.84 -18.06 -6.04
N ASP A 44 -8.54 -19.34 -5.80
CA ASP A 44 -7.31 -19.80 -5.13
C ASP A 44 -6.04 -19.50 -5.94
N SER A 45 -6.18 -19.00 -7.18
CA SER A 45 -5.07 -18.63 -8.03
C SER A 45 -4.40 -17.32 -7.62
N ALA A 46 -3.08 -17.25 -7.84
CA ALA A 46 -2.30 -16.02 -7.75
C ALA A 46 -2.76 -15.01 -8.82
N ARG A 47 -2.72 -13.71 -8.49
CA ARG A 47 -3.16 -12.63 -9.38
C ARG A 47 -2.06 -11.59 -9.52
N ILE A 48 -1.86 -11.13 -10.75
CA ILE A 48 -1.00 -9.99 -11.04
C ILE A 48 -1.89 -8.76 -11.15
N TRP A 49 -1.66 -7.79 -10.27
CA TRP A 49 -2.33 -6.49 -10.31
C TRP A 49 -1.44 -5.49 -11.02
N ALA A 50 -1.97 -4.84 -12.05
CA ALA A 50 -1.33 -3.73 -12.72
C ALA A 50 -2.14 -2.45 -12.45
N PHE A 51 -1.46 -1.38 -12.07
CA PHE A 51 -2.08 -0.10 -11.79
C PHE A 51 -1.23 1.04 -12.31
N TRP A 52 -1.88 2.14 -12.65
CA TRP A 52 -1.23 3.40 -12.98
C TRP A 52 -0.66 4.08 -11.73
N HIS A 53 0.42 4.83 -11.89
CA HIS A 53 1.15 5.48 -10.79
C HIS A 53 0.27 6.39 -9.93
N ASN A 54 -0.71 7.04 -10.55
CA ASN A 54 -1.69 7.92 -9.89
C ASN A 54 -2.65 7.20 -8.93
N ARG A 55 -2.58 5.87 -8.80
CA ARG A 55 -3.38 5.09 -7.84
C ARG A 55 -2.54 4.41 -6.76
N ILE A 56 -1.21 4.38 -6.89
CA ILE A 56 -0.30 3.65 -6.00
C ILE A 56 -0.51 4.01 -4.54
N LEU A 57 -0.69 5.30 -4.24
CA LEU A 57 -0.80 5.78 -2.86
C LEU A 57 -1.93 5.09 -2.06
N MET A 58 -3.07 4.83 -2.71
CA MET A 58 -4.25 4.25 -2.05
C MET A 58 -4.34 2.73 -2.20
N MET A 59 -3.54 2.11 -3.08
CA MET A 59 -3.58 0.67 -3.31
C MET A 59 -3.37 -0.19 -2.05
N PRO A 60 -2.49 0.15 -1.10
CA PRO A 60 -2.29 -0.68 0.09
C PRO A 60 -3.56 -0.80 0.92
N TYR A 61 -4.23 0.33 1.14
CA TYR A 61 -5.50 0.39 1.87
C TYR A 61 -6.62 -0.30 1.10
N LEU A 62 -6.74 -0.07 -0.21
CA LEU A 62 -7.77 -0.71 -1.03
C LEU A 62 -7.55 -2.22 -1.12
N TYR A 63 -6.30 -2.67 -1.24
CA TYR A 63 -5.96 -4.10 -1.29
C TYR A 63 -6.30 -4.80 0.02
N GLU A 64 -5.90 -4.25 1.16
CA GLU A 64 -6.25 -4.79 2.49
C GLU A 64 -7.77 -4.88 2.67
N LYS A 65 -8.50 -3.85 2.20
CA LYS A 65 -9.97 -3.77 2.32
C LYS A 65 -10.71 -4.74 1.40
N PHE A 66 -10.27 -4.89 0.15
CA PHE A 66 -10.99 -5.64 -0.88
C PHE A 66 -10.46 -7.05 -1.12
N CYS A 67 -9.23 -7.36 -0.67
CA CYS A 67 -8.62 -8.68 -0.72
C CYS A 67 -8.23 -9.17 0.69
N PRO A 68 -9.16 -9.19 1.68
CA PRO A 68 -8.83 -9.54 3.05
C PRO A 68 -8.23 -10.94 3.13
N GLY A 69 -7.18 -11.09 3.94
CA GLY A 69 -6.49 -12.36 4.15
C GLY A 69 -5.52 -12.79 3.04
N ARG A 70 -5.34 -11.98 1.98
CA ARG A 70 -4.37 -12.26 0.92
C ARG A 70 -3.08 -11.46 1.13
N LYS A 71 -1.94 -12.09 0.82
CA LYS A 71 -0.64 -11.41 0.83
C LYS A 71 -0.45 -10.62 -0.46
N MET A 72 -0.09 -9.34 -0.33
CA MET A 72 0.31 -8.50 -1.45
C MET A 72 1.83 -8.60 -1.67
N LEU A 73 2.26 -8.75 -2.91
CA LEU A 73 3.65 -8.57 -3.32
C LEU A 73 3.70 -7.42 -4.31
N MET A 74 4.51 -6.41 -4.03
CA MET A 74 4.70 -5.24 -4.88
C MET A 74 6.12 -5.23 -5.42
N LEU A 75 6.26 -5.05 -6.72
CA LEU A 75 7.55 -4.81 -7.35
C LEU A 75 7.91 -3.34 -7.22
N VAL A 76 9.04 -3.07 -6.56
CA VAL A 76 9.52 -1.70 -6.32
C VAL A 76 10.96 -1.61 -6.82
N SER A 77 11.27 -0.55 -7.56
CA SER A 77 12.62 -0.31 -8.06
C SER A 77 13.63 -0.18 -6.91
N ARG A 78 14.86 -0.65 -7.14
CA ARG A 78 15.95 -0.55 -6.17
C ARG A 78 16.45 0.90 -6.09
N SER A 79 15.80 1.69 -5.25
CA SER A 79 16.16 3.09 -4.96
C SER A 79 15.89 3.42 -3.49
N ARG A 80 16.40 4.57 -3.02
CA ARG A 80 16.14 5.06 -1.66
C ARG A 80 14.64 5.29 -1.42
N ASP A 81 13.94 5.82 -2.42
CA ASP A 81 12.49 6.04 -2.35
C ASP A 81 11.74 4.71 -2.39
N GLY A 82 12.23 3.73 -3.16
CA GLY A 82 11.68 2.38 -3.20
C GLY A 82 11.79 1.65 -1.86
N GLU A 83 12.91 1.78 -1.17
CA GLU A 83 13.08 1.25 0.19
C GLU A 83 12.10 1.91 1.17
N PHE A 84 11.90 3.23 1.04
CA PHE A 84 10.95 3.96 1.88
C PHE A 84 9.50 3.50 1.66
N ILE A 85 9.08 3.37 0.40
CA ILE A 85 7.77 2.83 0.02
C ILE A 85 7.61 1.41 0.59
N THR A 86 8.60 0.54 0.44
CA THR A 86 8.58 -0.83 0.96
C THR A 86 8.30 -0.88 2.46
N ARG A 87 8.94 0.01 3.24
CA ARG A 87 8.72 0.12 4.70
C ARG A 87 7.29 0.55 5.05
N ILE A 88 6.65 1.37 4.21
CA ILE A 88 5.24 1.76 4.38
C ILE A 88 4.32 0.61 3.98
N MET A 89 4.58 -0.08 2.86
CA MET A 89 3.77 -1.20 2.37
C MET A 89 3.70 -2.36 3.38
N ASN A 90 4.80 -2.65 4.07
CA ASN A 90 4.86 -3.71 5.10
C ASN A 90 4.01 -3.43 6.36
N ARG A 91 3.23 -2.34 6.39
CA ARG A 91 2.29 -1.98 7.47
C ARG A 91 0.82 -2.20 7.10
N PHE A 92 0.56 -2.73 5.90
CA PHE A 92 -0.74 -3.16 5.38
C PHE A 92 -0.68 -4.68 5.13
#